data_AF-A0A840YRZ0-F1
#
_entry.id   AF-A0A840YRZ0-F1
#
_cell.length_a   1.000
_cell.length_b   1.000
_cell.length_c   1.000
_cell.angle_alpha   90.00
_cell.angle_beta   90.00
_cell.angle_gamma   90.00
#
_symmetry.space_group_name_H-M   'P 1'
#
loop_
_entity.id
_entity.type
_entity.pdbx_description
1 polymer ?
#
loop_
_entity_poly.entity_id
_entity_poly.type
_entity_poly.pdbx_seq_one_letter_code
_entity_poly.pdbx_strand_id
1 'polypeptide(L)'
;MADPGLPSSRLALATCRDVSEPGWLTLYRYAGHDIDAEQEDRHLDAPWLQSDFHSLAAVLLSPDDRARLIKDAVADAYDFHEWLPGQTTDGPYIGELARRDTWRDEPWTTLDARLIGKACSYRGIRPIADFLWESHLDGSLPNGFSRHVPIPWLIRGLGLTADTNNLGVFLDAKGVPTIVTGSARGGDRGSYVLVRRDPFLDLARKNDLEPIWTVIGERRATTLKRKRHPDIRVRYNGLLWLDGKAEEHVHWPHND
;
A
#
# COMPACT_ATOMS: atom_id res chain seq x y z
N MET A 1 -5.33 -8.42 20.91
CA MET A 1 -6.27 -7.29 20.76
C MET A 1 -5.54 -6.21 19.98
N ALA A 2 -6.09 -5.72 18.87
CA ALA A 2 -5.53 -4.55 18.18
C ALA A 2 -5.54 -3.36 19.16
N ASP A 3 -4.49 -2.54 19.12
CA ASP A 3 -4.27 -1.39 20.00
C ASP A 3 -5.59 -0.60 20.21
N PRO A 4 -6.03 -0.36 21.48
CA PRO A 4 -7.24 0.43 21.76
C PRO A 4 -7.18 1.87 21.21
N GLY A 5 -6.01 2.35 20.78
CA GLY A 5 -5.81 3.61 20.07
C GLY A 5 -6.08 3.58 18.56
N LEU A 6 -6.58 2.48 17.99
CA LEU A 6 -6.89 2.34 16.56
C LEU A 6 -8.42 2.26 16.32
N PRO A 7 -9.14 3.38 16.12
CA PRO A 7 -10.59 3.37 15.91
C PRO A 7 -10.99 2.60 14.65
N SER A 8 -11.99 1.72 14.75
CA SER A 8 -12.51 0.91 13.64
C SER A 8 -13.00 1.75 12.44
N SER A 9 -13.45 2.98 12.69
CA SER A 9 -13.87 3.94 11.66
C SER A 9 -12.71 4.43 10.78
N ARG A 10 -11.45 4.30 11.22
CA ARG A 10 -10.26 4.62 10.42
C ARG A 10 -9.97 3.57 9.33
N LEU A 11 -10.66 2.44 9.34
CA LEU A 11 -10.44 1.32 8.42
C LEU A 11 -11.38 1.33 7.21
N ALA A 12 -12.42 2.18 7.19
CA ALA A 12 -13.53 2.07 6.22
C ALA A 12 -13.41 2.93 4.95
N LEU A 13 -12.50 3.92 4.89
CA LEU A 13 -12.31 4.75 3.71
C LEU A 13 -10.83 5.08 3.55
N ALA A 14 -10.31 5.04 2.32
CA ALA A 14 -8.95 5.41 1.96
C ALA A 14 -8.71 6.94 2.01
N THR A 15 -9.34 7.63 2.95
CA THR A 15 -9.32 9.08 3.11
C THR A 15 -8.85 9.48 4.51
N CYS A 16 -7.96 8.70 5.11
CA CYS A 16 -7.54 8.97 6.49
C CYS A 16 -6.50 10.08 6.58
N ARG A 17 -6.76 10.99 7.52
CA ARG A 17 -5.86 12.00 8.10
C ARG A 17 -4.63 11.41 8.80
N ASP A 18 -4.40 10.11 8.71
CA ASP A 18 -3.31 9.41 9.42
C ASP A 18 -1.93 9.83 8.89
N VAL A 19 -1.83 10.40 7.68
CA VAL A 19 -0.56 10.95 7.21
C VAL A 19 -0.21 12.25 7.93
N SER A 20 -1.21 13.05 8.31
CA SER A 20 -1.05 14.32 9.06
C SER A 20 -1.25 14.18 10.57
N GLU A 21 -1.89 13.12 11.06
CA GLU A 21 -2.16 12.90 12.48
C GLU A 21 -0.94 12.34 13.24
N PRO A 22 -0.79 12.69 14.53
CA PRO A 22 0.20 12.06 15.40
C PRO A 22 -0.18 10.60 15.71
N GLY A 23 0.83 9.75 15.86
CA GLY A 23 0.66 8.36 16.29
C GLY A 23 1.02 7.33 15.23
N TRP A 24 0.25 7.23 14.14
CA TRP A 24 0.42 6.21 13.10
C TRP A 24 0.44 6.85 11.71
N LEU A 25 1.33 6.38 10.84
CA LEU A 25 1.38 6.68 9.41
C LEU A 25 0.97 5.45 8.62
N THR A 26 0.34 5.65 7.47
CA THR A 26 0.10 4.58 6.51
C THR A 26 1.39 4.28 5.75
N LEU A 27 1.80 3.02 5.61
CA LEU A 27 2.80 2.59 4.64
C LEU A 27 2.16 1.99 3.40
N TYR A 28 1.03 1.32 3.58
CA TYR A 28 0.22 0.82 2.49
C TYR A 28 -1.25 0.79 2.91
N ARG A 29 -2.15 1.10 1.98
CA ARG A 29 -3.58 0.86 2.13
C ARG A 29 -4.18 0.54 0.78
N TYR A 30 -5.11 -0.39 0.79
CA TYR A 30 -6.05 -0.65 -0.28
C TYR A 30 -7.44 -0.75 0.32
N ALA A 31 -8.41 -0.11 -0.30
CA ALA A 31 -9.81 -0.24 0.01
C ALA A 31 -10.60 -0.28 -1.29
N GLY A 32 -11.49 -1.25 -1.43
CA GLY A 32 -12.41 -1.41 -2.53
C GLY A 32 -13.82 -1.59 -2.02
N HIS A 33 -14.77 -0.95 -2.68
CA HIS A 33 -16.18 -1.05 -2.39
C HIS A 33 -16.95 -1.35 -3.67
N ASP A 34 -17.84 -2.34 -3.60
CA ASP A 34 -18.66 -2.76 -4.72
C ASP A 34 -20.12 -2.71 -4.32
N ILE A 35 -20.94 -2.16 -5.21
CA ILE A 35 -22.40 -2.23 -5.14
C ILE A 35 -22.83 -3.20 -6.21
N ASP A 36 -23.26 -4.37 -5.78
CA ASP A 36 -23.82 -5.41 -6.63
C ASP A 36 -25.01 -4.90 -7.44
N ALA A 37 -25.11 -5.32 -8.70
CA ALA A 37 -26.35 -5.19 -9.46
C ALA A 37 -27.40 -6.19 -8.98
N GLU A 38 -28.68 -5.87 -9.21
CA GLU A 38 -29.77 -6.83 -9.05
C GLU A 38 -29.52 -8.06 -9.93
N GLN A 39 -29.91 -9.25 -9.46
CA GLN A 39 -29.55 -10.52 -10.10
C GLN A 39 -29.95 -10.57 -11.58
N GLU A 40 -31.09 -9.97 -11.94
CA GLU A 40 -31.62 -9.92 -13.32
C GLU A 40 -30.81 -9.00 -14.26
N ASP A 41 -30.06 -8.07 -13.67
CA ASP A 41 -29.31 -7.00 -14.33
C ASP A 41 -27.80 -7.26 -14.37
N ARG A 42 -27.32 -8.28 -13.63
CA ARG A 42 -25.92 -8.71 -13.62
C ARG A 42 -25.51 -9.24 -14.99
N HIS A 43 -24.41 -8.71 -15.53
CA HIS A 43 -23.64 -9.39 -16.55
C HIS A 43 -22.49 -10.15 -15.87
N LEU A 44 -22.15 -11.36 -16.35
CA LEU A 44 -21.07 -12.18 -15.75
C LEU A 44 -19.74 -11.42 -15.66
N ASP A 45 -19.41 -10.67 -16.72
CA ASP A 45 -18.19 -9.85 -16.79
C ASP A 45 -18.28 -8.50 -16.05
N ALA A 46 -19.47 -8.10 -15.57
CA ALA A 46 -19.71 -6.82 -14.91
C ALA A 46 -20.87 -6.95 -13.91
N PRO A 47 -20.65 -7.63 -12.76
CA PRO A 47 -21.73 -7.92 -11.81
C PRO A 47 -22.12 -6.72 -10.93
N TRP A 48 -21.39 -5.60 -11.01
CA TRP A 48 -21.55 -4.45 -10.12
C TRP A 48 -22.22 -3.25 -10.83
N LEU A 49 -23.17 -2.61 -10.15
CA LEU A 49 -23.68 -1.28 -10.53
C LEU A 49 -22.62 -0.20 -10.30
N GLN A 50 -21.84 -0.35 -9.24
CA GLN A 50 -20.70 0.52 -8.95
C GLN A 50 -19.56 -0.32 -8.40
N SER A 51 -18.35 0.00 -8.83
CA SER A 51 -17.13 -0.53 -8.22
C SER A 51 -16.15 0.61 -8.08
N ASP A 52 -15.61 0.80 -6.88
CA ASP A 52 -14.53 1.73 -6.65
C ASP A 52 -13.41 1.11 -5.84
N PHE A 53 -12.19 1.54 -6.12
CA PHE A 53 -11.03 1.20 -5.32
C PHE A 53 -10.07 2.37 -5.17
N HIS A 54 -9.31 2.31 -4.10
CA HIS A 54 -8.37 3.33 -3.67
C HIS A 54 -7.15 2.64 -3.09
N SER A 55 -5.96 3.07 -3.50
CA SER A 55 -4.69 2.59 -2.96
C SER A 55 -3.76 3.75 -2.63
N LEU A 56 -3.07 3.60 -1.50
CA LEU A 56 -2.01 4.48 -1.04
C LEU A 56 -0.79 3.61 -0.75
N ALA A 57 0.37 3.93 -1.33
CA ALA A 57 1.61 3.20 -1.08
C ALA A 57 2.76 4.18 -0.80
N ALA A 58 3.47 3.97 0.31
CA ALA A 58 4.64 4.76 0.66
C ALA A 58 5.85 4.34 -0.18
N VAL A 59 6.62 5.33 -0.58
CA VAL A 59 7.94 5.19 -1.19
C VAL A 59 8.89 6.15 -0.47
N LEU A 60 10.10 5.70 -0.19
CA LEU A 60 11.17 6.54 0.35
C LEU A 60 12.13 6.93 -0.77
N LEU A 61 12.43 8.22 -0.89
CA LEU A 61 13.32 8.80 -1.89
C LEU A 61 14.33 9.74 -1.22
N SER A 62 15.43 10.04 -1.90
CA SER A 62 16.26 11.19 -1.51
C SER A 62 15.44 12.48 -1.63
N PRO A 63 15.78 13.55 -0.88
CA PRO A 63 15.08 14.83 -0.99
C PRO A 63 15.04 15.40 -2.42
N ASP A 64 16.16 15.28 -3.15
CA ASP A 64 16.28 15.72 -4.54
C ASP A 64 15.38 14.91 -5.48
N ASP A 65 15.36 13.58 -5.31
CA ASP A 65 14.50 12.70 -6.10
C ASP A 65 13.02 12.93 -5.81
N ARG A 66 12.65 13.20 -4.55
CA ARG A 66 11.27 13.54 -4.17
C ARG A 66 10.83 14.82 -4.87
N ALA A 67 11.64 15.88 -4.81
CA ALA A 67 11.32 17.15 -5.45
C ALA A 67 11.19 17.01 -6.97
N ARG A 68 12.11 16.25 -7.60
CA ARG A 68 12.04 15.93 -9.03
C ARG A 68 10.79 15.13 -9.37
N LEU A 69 10.45 14.12 -8.58
CA LEU A 69 9.27 13.28 -8.79
C LEU A 69 7.99 14.10 -8.79
N ILE A 70 7.81 14.99 -7.81
CA ILE A 70 6.60 15.83 -7.72
C ILE A 70 6.45 16.66 -9.00
N LYS A 71 7.53 17.32 -9.44
CA LYS A 71 7.52 18.14 -10.66
C LYS A 71 7.19 17.31 -11.90
N ASP A 72 7.92 16.21 -12.10
CA ASP A 72 7.82 15.39 -13.32
C ASP A 72 6.48 14.67 -13.38
N ALA A 73 6.01 14.09 -12.27
CA ALA A 73 4.75 13.35 -12.23
C ALA A 73 3.52 14.23 -12.49
N VAL A 74 3.54 15.48 -12.02
CA VAL A 74 2.47 16.46 -12.30
C VAL A 74 2.49 16.89 -13.77
N ALA A 75 3.68 17.14 -14.34
CA ALA A 75 3.81 17.56 -15.73
C ALA A 75 3.39 16.47 -16.71
N ASP A 76 3.76 15.22 -16.41
CA ASP A 76 3.64 14.09 -17.33
C ASP A 76 2.53 13.10 -16.92
N ALA A 77 1.73 13.41 -15.89
CA ALA A 77 0.59 12.62 -15.42
C ALA A 77 0.90 11.13 -15.17
N TYR A 78 1.92 10.84 -14.35
CA TYR A 78 2.39 9.46 -14.10
C TYR A 78 1.28 8.50 -13.63
N ASP A 79 1.40 7.22 -14.02
CA ASP A 79 0.66 6.12 -13.40
C ASP A 79 1.60 5.32 -12.49
N PHE A 80 1.19 5.12 -11.24
CA PHE A 80 2.02 4.51 -10.20
C PHE A 80 1.75 3.02 -9.98
N HIS A 81 1.01 2.34 -10.86
CA HIS A 81 0.63 0.93 -10.65
C HIS A 81 1.83 0.01 -10.40
N GLU A 82 2.94 0.23 -11.12
CA GLU A 82 4.17 -0.56 -10.98
C GLU A 82 4.99 -0.22 -9.71
N TRP A 83 4.61 0.86 -9.01
CA TRP A 83 5.27 1.33 -7.79
C TRP A 83 4.63 0.77 -6.52
N LEU A 84 3.52 0.03 -6.66
CA LEU A 84 2.91 -0.73 -5.58
C LEU A 84 3.92 -1.73 -4.95
N PRO A 85 3.66 -2.23 -3.72
CA PRO A 85 4.54 -3.17 -3.03
C PRO A 85 4.97 -4.33 -3.94
N GLY A 86 6.27 -4.63 -3.94
CA GLY A 86 6.80 -5.75 -4.72
C GLY A 86 6.32 -7.08 -4.16
N GLN A 87 6.03 -8.04 -5.03
CA GLN A 87 5.55 -9.35 -4.63
C GLN A 87 6.72 -10.31 -4.30
N THR A 88 6.56 -11.05 -3.19
CA THR A 88 7.38 -12.21 -2.83
C THR A 88 6.47 -13.43 -2.78
N THR A 89 6.48 -14.24 -3.83
CA THR A 89 5.68 -15.46 -3.94
C THR A 89 6.56 -16.69 -3.69
N ASP A 90 6.08 -17.61 -2.86
CA ASP A 90 6.70 -18.93 -2.61
C ASP A 90 8.18 -18.87 -2.25
N GLY A 91 8.56 -17.75 -1.63
CA GLY A 91 9.93 -17.43 -1.26
C GLY A 91 10.26 -17.93 0.15
N PRO A 92 11.02 -17.16 0.93
CA PRO A 92 11.35 -17.55 2.30
C PRO A 92 10.13 -17.58 3.22
N TYR A 93 10.16 -18.45 4.23
CA TYR A 93 9.08 -18.56 5.19
C TYR A 93 8.89 -17.24 5.97
N ILE A 94 7.64 -16.83 6.19
CA ILE A 94 7.33 -15.56 6.87
C ILE A 94 7.90 -15.50 8.30
N GLY A 95 8.03 -16.65 8.98
CA GLY A 95 8.65 -16.72 10.31
C GLY A 95 10.16 -16.46 10.32
N GLU A 96 10.81 -16.47 9.16
CA GLU A 96 12.23 -16.14 8.97
C GLU A 96 12.47 -14.66 8.63
N LEU A 97 11.40 -13.89 8.40
CA LEU A 97 11.46 -12.48 8.00
C LEU A 97 12.36 -11.69 8.95
N ALA A 98 13.42 -11.12 8.38
CA ALA A 98 14.49 -10.38 9.06
C ALA A 98 15.29 -11.14 10.14
N ARG A 99 15.05 -12.45 10.33
CA ARG A 99 15.80 -13.34 11.24
C ARG A 99 16.87 -14.13 10.52
N ARG A 100 16.66 -14.40 9.23
CA ARG A 100 17.62 -15.08 8.35
C ARG A 100 17.87 -14.24 7.10
N ASP A 101 18.95 -14.56 6.43
CA ASP A 101 19.36 -14.01 5.13
C ASP A 101 18.57 -14.60 3.94
N THR A 102 17.59 -15.46 4.22
CA THR A 102 16.68 -16.04 3.22
C THR A 102 15.77 -14.98 2.59
N TRP A 103 15.54 -13.86 3.27
CA TRP A 103 14.88 -12.68 2.72
C TRP A 103 15.90 -11.71 2.13
N ARG A 104 15.63 -11.23 0.91
CA ARG A 104 16.45 -10.20 0.26
C ARG A 104 16.56 -8.96 1.15
N ASP A 105 17.79 -8.58 1.49
CA ASP A 105 18.07 -7.41 2.33
C ASP A 105 18.31 -6.11 1.55
N GLU A 106 18.52 -6.20 0.23
CA GLU A 106 18.71 -5.01 -0.61
C GLU A 106 17.41 -4.20 -0.69
N PRO A 107 17.30 -3.02 -0.03
CA PRO A 107 16.04 -2.29 0.04
C PRO A 107 15.84 -1.40 -1.20
N TRP A 108 16.92 -1.07 -1.90
CA TRP A 108 16.90 -0.15 -3.02
C TRP A 108 16.30 -0.83 -4.25
N THR A 109 15.39 -0.12 -4.88
CA THR A 109 14.73 -0.53 -6.12
C THR A 109 14.75 0.63 -7.11
N THR A 110 14.69 0.28 -8.39
CA THR A 110 14.45 1.25 -9.46
C THR A 110 12.94 1.39 -9.63
N LEU A 111 12.47 2.63 -9.64
CA LEU A 111 11.08 3.01 -9.80
C LEU A 111 10.95 3.69 -11.16
N ASP A 112 10.52 2.93 -12.15
CA ASP A 112 10.41 3.41 -13.52
C ASP A 112 9.07 4.12 -13.72
N ALA A 113 9.11 5.35 -14.23
CA ALA A 113 7.91 6.05 -14.67
C ALA A 113 7.51 5.52 -16.06
N ARG A 114 6.25 5.13 -16.22
CA ARG A 114 5.71 4.72 -17.52
C ARG A 114 5.41 5.94 -18.37
N LEU A 115 6.38 6.33 -19.21
CA LEU A 115 6.15 7.26 -20.31
C LEU A 115 6.54 6.66 -21.66
N ILE A 116 5.69 6.90 -22.66
CA ILE A 116 6.02 6.60 -24.05
C ILE A 116 7.16 7.54 -24.49
N GLY A 117 8.29 6.96 -24.90
CA GLY A 117 9.41 7.70 -25.49
C GLY A 117 10.30 8.47 -24.51
N LYS A 118 10.08 8.36 -23.19
CA LYS A 118 10.92 8.99 -22.16
C LYS A 118 11.24 7.98 -21.06
N ALA A 119 12.50 7.61 -20.94
CA ALA A 119 12.98 6.83 -19.79
C ALA A 119 13.19 7.79 -18.61
N CYS A 120 12.41 7.61 -17.55
CA CYS A 120 12.59 8.33 -16.29
C CYS A 120 12.52 7.31 -15.15
N SER A 121 13.55 7.28 -14.31
CA SER A 121 13.66 6.31 -13.22
C SER A 121 14.16 6.98 -11.96
N TYR A 122 13.65 6.53 -10.82
CA TYR A 122 14.03 6.99 -9.50
C TYR A 122 14.64 5.82 -8.73
N ARG A 123 15.62 6.10 -7.88
CA ARG A 123 16.10 5.13 -6.92
C ARG A 123 15.35 5.36 -5.61
N GLY A 124 14.65 4.34 -5.13
CA GLY A 124 13.85 4.46 -3.92
C GLY A 124 13.75 3.16 -3.14
N ILE A 125 13.02 3.21 -2.03
CA ILE A 125 12.70 2.05 -1.21
C ILE A 125 11.19 1.92 -1.13
N ARG A 126 10.67 0.73 -1.47
CA ARG A 126 9.31 0.32 -1.12
C ARG A 126 9.38 -0.34 0.26
N PRO A 127 8.89 0.29 1.34
CA PRO A 127 9.09 -0.19 2.70
C PRO A 127 8.31 -1.48 3.01
N ILE A 128 7.41 -1.89 2.11
CA ILE A 128 6.52 -3.04 2.24
C ILE A 128 6.71 -3.97 1.04
N ALA A 129 6.58 -5.27 1.27
CA ALA A 129 6.42 -6.30 0.26
C ALA A 129 5.05 -6.99 0.41
N ASP A 130 4.49 -7.48 -0.68
CA ASP A 130 3.34 -8.38 -0.66
C ASP A 130 3.84 -9.82 -0.61
N PHE A 131 3.63 -10.49 0.53
CA PHE A 131 4.00 -11.90 0.70
C PHE A 131 2.84 -12.78 0.27
N LEU A 132 3.11 -13.73 -0.63
CA LEU A 132 2.17 -14.74 -1.08
C LEU A 132 2.77 -16.13 -0.87
N TRP A 133 1.95 -17.02 -0.31
CA TRP A 133 2.24 -18.43 -0.15
C TRP A 133 1.12 -19.22 -0.80
N GLU A 134 1.42 -19.95 -1.86
CA GLU A 134 0.39 -20.66 -2.62
C GLU A 134 -0.11 -21.92 -1.87
N SER A 135 -1.39 -22.23 -2.06
CA SER A 135 -2.07 -23.33 -1.37
C SER A 135 -1.46 -24.71 -1.64
N HIS A 136 -0.79 -24.88 -2.78
CA HIS A 136 -0.24 -26.15 -3.22
C HIS A 136 1.09 -26.51 -2.53
N LEU A 137 1.69 -25.57 -1.78
CA LEU A 137 2.97 -25.76 -1.09
C LEU A 137 2.86 -26.10 0.39
N ASP A 138 1.68 -25.94 0.99
CA ASP A 138 1.46 -26.25 2.41
C ASP A 138 0.06 -26.83 2.65
N GLY A 139 0.02 -28.12 2.97
CA GLY A 139 -1.22 -28.83 3.27
C GLY A 139 -1.97 -28.32 4.52
N SER A 140 -1.32 -27.50 5.35
CA SER A 140 -1.96 -26.83 6.49
C SER A 140 -2.65 -25.51 6.12
N LEU A 141 -2.36 -24.96 4.94
CA LEU A 141 -2.94 -23.73 4.40
C LEU A 141 -3.63 -24.02 3.06
N PRO A 142 -4.80 -24.68 3.06
CA PRO A 142 -5.46 -25.14 1.83
C PRO A 142 -5.90 -24.03 0.88
N ASN A 143 -5.98 -22.78 1.36
CA ASN A 143 -6.29 -21.60 0.56
C ASN A 143 -5.07 -20.70 0.30
N GLY A 144 -3.87 -21.15 0.70
CA GLY A 144 -2.67 -20.32 0.71
C GLY A 144 -2.72 -19.26 1.81
N PHE A 145 -1.78 -18.32 1.75
CA PHE A 145 -1.69 -17.20 2.67
C PHE A 145 -1.13 -15.98 1.93
N SER A 146 -1.75 -14.81 2.12
CA SER A 146 -1.20 -13.56 1.64
C SER A 146 -1.22 -12.48 2.72
N ARG A 147 -0.17 -11.65 2.72
CA ARG A 147 -0.05 -10.54 3.67
C ARG A 147 0.98 -9.53 3.20
N HIS A 148 0.64 -8.27 3.32
CA HIS A 148 1.64 -7.21 3.22
C HIS A 148 2.50 -7.18 4.48
N VAL A 149 3.82 -7.19 4.32
CA VAL A 149 4.80 -7.24 5.40
C VAL A 149 5.88 -6.16 5.21
N PRO A 150 6.44 -5.59 6.29
CA PRO A 150 7.57 -4.70 6.19
C PRO A 150 8.80 -5.44 5.64
N ILE A 151 9.60 -4.77 4.82
CA ILE A 151 10.85 -5.35 4.31
C ILE A 151 11.88 -5.50 5.44
N PRO A 152 12.87 -6.41 5.31
CA PRO A 152 13.87 -6.64 6.34
C PRO A 152 14.64 -5.40 6.79
N TRP A 153 14.96 -4.49 5.85
CA TRP A 153 15.59 -3.20 6.15
C TRP A 153 14.79 -2.36 7.16
N LEU A 154 13.46 -2.30 6.99
CA LEU A 154 12.61 -1.51 7.89
C LEU A 154 12.52 -2.15 9.28
N ILE A 155 12.41 -3.49 9.33
CA ILE A 155 12.38 -4.24 10.60
C ILE A 155 13.67 -4.01 11.37
N ARG A 156 14.84 -4.17 10.71
CA ARG A 156 16.15 -3.95 11.33
C ARG A 156 16.36 -2.50 11.73
N GLY A 157 16.03 -1.56 10.85
CA GLY A 157 16.20 -0.13 11.09
C GLY A 157 15.41 0.39 12.29
N LEU A 158 14.23 -0.18 12.54
CA LEU A 158 13.39 0.13 13.71
C LEU A 158 13.63 -0.78 14.91
N GLY A 159 14.52 -1.77 14.81
CA GLY A 159 14.80 -2.73 15.89
C GLY A 159 13.58 -3.59 16.27
N LEU A 160 12.79 -4.01 15.27
CA LEU A 160 11.52 -4.70 15.49
C LEU A 160 11.67 -6.22 15.51
N THR A 161 10.72 -6.86 16.17
CA THR A 161 10.51 -8.31 16.15
C THR A 161 9.07 -8.64 15.80
N ALA A 162 8.86 -9.67 14.98
CA ALA A 162 7.51 -10.16 14.69
C ALA A 162 6.89 -10.80 15.95
N ASP A 163 5.64 -10.45 16.25
CA ASP A 163 4.84 -11.10 17.29
C ASP A 163 4.48 -12.53 16.86
N THR A 164 4.93 -13.52 17.60
CA THR A 164 4.69 -14.94 17.30
C THR A 164 3.22 -15.34 17.43
N ASN A 165 2.43 -14.56 18.19
CA ASN A 165 0.99 -14.81 18.37
C ASN A 165 0.15 -14.02 17.36
N ASN A 166 0.75 -13.08 16.64
CA ASN A 166 0.07 -12.25 15.66
C ASN A 166 0.98 -11.88 14.49
N LEU A 167 0.89 -12.67 13.41
CA LEU A 167 1.67 -12.51 12.18
C LEU A 167 1.54 -11.14 11.48
N GLY A 168 0.68 -10.25 11.97
CA GLY A 168 0.51 -8.89 11.44
C GLY A 168 1.08 -7.81 12.35
N VAL A 169 1.75 -8.16 13.45
CA VAL A 169 2.24 -7.18 14.43
C VAL A 169 3.75 -7.30 14.57
N PHE A 170 4.42 -6.15 14.54
CA PHE A 170 5.85 -6.03 14.78
C PHE A 170 6.07 -5.09 15.96
N LEU A 171 6.79 -5.60 16.94
CA LEU A 171 7.00 -4.99 18.25
C LEU A 171 8.39 -4.37 18.32
N ASP A 172 8.51 -3.22 18.97
CA ASP A 172 9.81 -2.66 19.35
C ASP A 172 10.45 -3.46 20.50
N ALA A 173 11.65 -3.06 20.91
CA ALA A 173 12.37 -3.68 22.03
C ALA A 173 11.63 -3.61 23.38
N LYS A 174 10.61 -2.75 23.51
CA LYS A 174 9.76 -2.63 24.71
C LYS A 174 8.48 -3.46 24.61
N GLY A 175 8.29 -4.20 23.51
CA GLY A 175 7.08 -4.96 23.25
C GLY A 175 5.90 -4.10 22.77
N VAL A 176 6.14 -2.88 22.31
CA VAL A 176 5.09 -1.97 21.82
C VAL A 176 4.89 -2.17 20.32
N PRO A 177 3.64 -2.38 19.86
CA PRO A 177 3.32 -2.42 18.44
C PRO A 177 3.78 -1.16 17.71
N THR A 178 4.69 -1.36 16.77
CA THR A 178 5.30 -0.30 15.95
C THR A 178 4.91 -0.41 14.49
N ILE A 179 4.69 -1.63 13.97
CA ILE A 179 4.03 -1.85 12.67
C ILE A 179 2.86 -2.80 12.87
N VAL A 180 1.74 -2.50 12.24
CA VAL A 180 0.55 -3.36 12.22
C VAL A 180 0.07 -3.51 10.78
N THR A 181 -0.18 -4.76 10.38
CA THR A 181 -0.69 -5.14 9.08
C THR A 181 -1.99 -5.92 9.24
N GLY A 182 -2.87 -5.81 8.25
CA GLY A 182 -4.14 -6.51 8.28
C GLY A 182 -4.90 -6.41 6.98
N SER A 183 -6.03 -7.11 6.95
CA SER A 183 -7.02 -7.08 5.89
C SER A 183 -8.38 -6.71 6.46
N ALA A 184 -9.25 -6.16 5.62
CA ALA A 184 -10.64 -5.95 5.94
C ALA A 184 -11.32 -7.29 6.29
N ARG A 185 -12.36 -7.23 7.12
CA ARG A 185 -13.17 -8.39 7.52
C ARG A 185 -14.56 -8.26 6.90
N GLY A 186 -15.20 -9.38 6.58
CA GLY A 186 -16.64 -9.40 6.31
C GLY A 186 -17.07 -8.95 4.92
N GLY A 187 -16.42 -9.43 3.86
CA GLY A 187 -16.82 -9.18 2.46
C GLY A 187 -16.23 -7.90 1.85
N ASP A 188 -15.80 -6.95 2.68
CA ASP A 188 -15.09 -5.77 2.22
C ASP A 188 -13.70 -6.13 1.66
N ARG A 189 -13.33 -5.50 0.54
CA ARG A 189 -11.99 -5.65 -0.06
C ARG A 189 -11.08 -4.60 0.55
N GLY A 190 -10.10 -5.01 1.35
CA GLY A 190 -9.17 -4.04 1.94
C GLY A 190 -7.96 -4.67 2.61
N SER A 191 -6.88 -3.90 2.65
CA SER A 191 -5.65 -4.26 3.34
C SER A 191 -4.89 -3.01 3.76
N TYR A 192 -4.14 -3.11 4.84
CA TYR A 192 -3.41 -1.99 5.38
C TYR A 192 -2.08 -2.41 6.00
N VAL A 193 -1.14 -1.49 5.98
CA VAL A 193 0.07 -1.50 6.80
C VAL A 193 0.25 -0.12 7.40
N LEU A 194 0.29 -0.06 8.73
CA LEU A 194 0.49 1.15 9.50
C LEU A 194 1.81 1.05 10.28
N VAL A 195 2.49 2.18 10.44
CA VAL A 195 3.73 2.30 11.23
C VAL A 195 3.62 3.46 12.21
N ARG A 196 4.25 3.37 13.39
CA ARG A 196 4.34 4.53 14.28
C ARG A 196 5.08 5.67 13.58
N ARG A 197 4.48 6.86 13.62
CA ARG A 197 4.93 8.03 12.86
C ARG A 197 6.39 8.38 13.13
N ASP A 198 6.69 8.73 14.38
CA ASP A 198 7.97 9.35 14.72
C ASP A 198 9.16 8.40 14.53
N PRO A 199 9.11 7.12 14.96
CA PRO A 199 10.19 6.17 14.69
C PRO A 199 10.48 6.00 13.20
N PHE A 200 9.43 5.94 12.36
CA PHE A 200 9.58 5.81 10.92
C PHE A 200 10.21 7.05 10.27
N LEU A 201 9.71 8.24 10.60
CA LEU A 201 10.27 9.49 10.07
C LEU A 201 11.70 9.73 10.55
N ASP A 202 12.04 9.35 11.78
CA ASP A 202 13.40 9.43 12.29
C ASP A 202 14.33 8.45 11.58
N LEU A 203 13.87 7.22 11.27
CA LEU A 203 14.64 6.28 10.47
C LEU A 203 14.89 6.82 9.06
N ALA A 204 13.86 7.36 8.41
CA ALA A 204 13.98 7.94 7.07
C ALA A 204 15.00 9.09 7.08
N ARG A 205 14.88 10.05 8.00
CA ARG A 205 15.80 11.19 8.13
C ARG A 205 17.25 10.76 8.37
N LYS A 206 17.48 9.74 9.20
CA LYS A 206 18.83 9.20 9.47
C LYS A 206 19.50 8.60 8.23
N ASN A 207 18.72 8.21 7.23
CA ASN A 207 19.20 7.62 5.98
C ASN A 207 19.13 8.60 4.80
N ASP A 208 18.92 9.90 5.05
CA ASP A 208 18.73 10.93 4.02
C ASP A 208 17.59 10.58 3.05
N LEU A 209 16.48 10.13 3.63
CA LEU A 209 15.28 9.72 2.91
C LEU A 209 14.06 10.50 3.40
N GLU A 210 13.11 10.71 2.50
CA GLU A 210 11.82 11.31 2.78
C GLU A 210 10.70 10.45 2.19
N PRO A 211 9.61 10.22 2.96
CA PRO A 211 8.47 9.49 2.44
C PRO A 211 7.64 10.37 1.51
N ILE A 212 7.18 9.76 0.43
CA ILE A 212 6.11 10.23 -0.44
C ILE A 212 5.15 9.06 -0.67
N TRP A 213 3.87 9.36 -0.84
CA TRP A 213 2.85 8.36 -1.07
C TRP A 213 2.29 8.48 -2.47
N THR A 214 2.29 7.37 -3.20
CA THR A 214 1.58 7.27 -4.48
C THR A 214 0.13 6.95 -4.22
N VAL A 215 -0.77 7.67 -4.89
CA VAL A 215 -2.21 7.49 -4.83
C VAL A 215 -2.69 6.93 -6.16
N ILE A 216 -3.50 5.87 -6.11
CA ILE A 216 -4.20 5.33 -7.28
C ILE A 216 -5.64 5.09 -6.87
N GLY A 217 -6.59 5.54 -7.69
CA GLY A 217 -7.97 5.15 -7.50
C GLY A 217 -8.72 5.06 -8.80
N GLU A 218 -9.82 4.33 -8.75
CA GLU A 218 -10.74 4.19 -9.86
C GLU A 218 -12.16 4.04 -9.36
N ARG A 219 -13.10 4.65 -10.07
CA ARG A 219 -14.53 4.44 -9.89
C ARG A 219 -15.17 4.10 -11.22
N ARG A 220 -15.96 3.04 -11.22
CA ARG A 220 -16.79 2.57 -12.33
C ARG A 220 -18.25 2.60 -11.89
N ALA A 221 -19.13 3.00 -12.81
CA ALA A 221 -20.56 2.95 -12.59
C ALA A 221 -21.30 2.54 -13.87
N THR A 222 -22.37 1.77 -13.69
CA THR A 222 -23.26 1.29 -14.75
C THR A 222 -24.70 1.68 -14.39
N THR A 223 -25.37 2.42 -15.25
CA THR A 223 -26.76 2.86 -15.14
C THR A 223 -27.72 1.98 -15.93
N LEU A 224 -27.21 1.13 -16.84
CA LEU A 224 -28.01 0.28 -17.72
C LEU A 224 -27.89 -1.22 -17.41
N LYS A 225 -29.02 -1.94 -17.47
CA LYS A 225 -29.14 -3.38 -17.20
C LYS A 225 -28.30 -4.20 -18.21
N ARG A 226 -27.63 -5.26 -17.74
CA ARG A 226 -26.91 -6.26 -18.55
C ARG A 226 -25.82 -5.70 -19.48
N LYS A 227 -25.26 -4.54 -19.16
CA LYS A 227 -24.17 -3.97 -19.95
C LYS A 227 -22.85 -4.65 -19.58
N ARG A 228 -22.05 -4.99 -20.59
CA ARG A 228 -20.72 -5.59 -20.39
C ARG A 228 -19.64 -4.59 -19.93
N HIS A 229 -19.87 -3.30 -20.19
CA HIS A 229 -18.93 -2.23 -19.89
C HIS A 229 -19.62 -1.13 -19.08
N PRO A 230 -18.91 -0.50 -18.12
CA PRO A 230 -19.48 0.58 -17.33
C PRO A 230 -19.83 1.78 -18.21
N ASP A 231 -20.84 2.55 -17.80
CA ASP A 231 -21.21 3.81 -18.45
C ASP A 231 -20.20 4.92 -18.16
N ILE A 232 -19.61 4.89 -16.97
CA ILE A 232 -18.59 5.85 -16.53
C ILE A 232 -17.44 5.08 -15.90
N ARG A 233 -16.21 5.41 -16.30
CA ARG A 233 -14.97 4.98 -15.66
C ARG A 233 -14.09 6.21 -15.47
N VAL A 234 -13.70 6.48 -14.23
CA VAL A 234 -12.75 7.54 -13.90
C VAL A 234 -11.62 6.91 -13.09
N ARG A 235 -10.41 6.93 -13.64
CA ARG A 235 -9.18 6.59 -12.93
C ARG A 235 -8.46 7.88 -12.58
N TYR A 236 -7.79 7.92 -11.44
CA TYR A 236 -6.93 9.02 -11.05
C TYR A 236 -5.68 8.50 -10.38
N ASN A 237 -4.61 9.27 -10.54
CA ASN A 237 -3.34 9.06 -9.87
C ASN A 237 -3.00 10.32 -9.08
N GLY A 238 -2.07 10.21 -8.14
CA GLY A 238 -1.62 11.37 -7.39
C GLY A 238 -0.44 11.08 -6.49
N LEU A 239 0.03 12.15 -5.86
CA LEU A 239 1.08 12.13 -4.87
C LEU A 239 0.58 12.83 -3.61
N LEU A 240 1.03 12.32 -2.46
CA LEU A 240 0.83 12.92 -1.16
C LEU A 240 2.17 12.91 -0.43
N TRP A 241 2.53 14.01 0.24
CA TRP A 241 3.77 14.10 1.01
C TRP A 241 3.60 14.99 2.24
N LEU A 242 4.62 14.98 3.09
CA LEU A 242 4.71 15.84 4.26
C LEU A 242 5.67 17.00 3.98
N ASP A 243 5.21 18.23 4.15
CA ASP A 243 6.05 19.41 4.27
C ASP A 243 6.07 19.87 5.73
N GLY A 244 7.11 19.43 6.45
CA GLY A 244 7.18 19.53 7.90
C GLY A 244 6.06 18.73 8.59
N LYS A 245 5.03 19.43 9.06
CA LYS A 245 3.83 18.83 9.67
C LYS A 245 2.59 18.92 8.77
N ALA A 246 2.65 19.71 7.70
CA ALA A 246 1.55 19.86 6.77
C ALA A 246 1.54 18.69 5.79
N GLU A 247 0.35 18.26 5.43
CA GLU A 247 0.13 17.29 4.37
C GLU A 247 -0.16 18.05 3.09
N GLU A 248 0.60 17.75 2.05
CA GLU A 248 0.44 18.30 0.72
C GLU A 248 0.05 17.18 -0.23
N HIS A 249 -0.77 17.49 -1.23
CA HIS A 249 -1.19 16.52 -2.22
C HIS A 249 -1.47 17.15 -3.58
N VAL A 250 -1.33 16.33 -4.62
CA VAL A 250 -1.71 16.66 -5.99
C VAL A 250 -2.25 15.40 -6.65
N HIS A 251 -3.25 15.55 -7.52
CA HIS A 251 -3.83 14.44 -8.25
C HIS A 251 -4.20 14.86 -9.67
N TRP A 252 -4.28 13.89 -10.56
CA TRP A 252 -4.67 14.08 -11.95
C TRP A 252 -5.52 12.89 -12.42
N PRO A 253 -6.47 13.11 -13.35
CA PRO A 253 -7.17 12.01 -13.99
C PRO A 253 -6.22 11.21 -14.87
N HIS A 254 -6.46 9.91 -14.96
CA HIS A 254 -5.84 9.03 -15.94
C HIS A 254 -6.93 8.63 -16.92
N ASN A 255 -6.89 9.23 -18.12
CA ASN A 255 -7.80 8.89 -19.19
C ASN A 255 -7.11 7.82 -20.04
N ASP A 256 -7.50 6.55 -19.82
CA ASP A 256 -7.22 5.44 -20.74
C ASP A 256 -7.94 5.66 -22.08
#